data_AF-A0A966C4G3-F1
#
_entry.id   AF-A0A966C4G3-F1
#
_cell.length_a   1.000
_cell.length_b   1.000
_cell.length_c   1.000
_cell.angle_alpha   90.00
_cell.angle_beta   90.00
_cell.angle_gamma   90.00
#
_symmetry.space_group_name_H-M   'P 1'
#
loop_
_entity.id
_entity.type
_entity.pdbx_description
1 polymer ?
#
loop_
_entity_poly.entity_id
_entity_poly.type
_entity_poly.pdbx_seq_one_letter_code
_entity_poly.pdbx_strand_id
1 'polypeptide(L)'
;REALKKEKETSEQKKHIKDRLKEIAYEIGELREMTSALETKWNNEKEALGEIGKDKKELEELRLEADSAEARADLTKAAEIRYDTIPSLEKDLETKLKRLKKLQHRRRLLKEEVTEEDIALEVSRWTGIPVSRMLEAEVQKLSRIEEELKKRVIGQEQAISLIANAIKRSRAGIADPNRPIGSFLFLGPTGVGKTELSRAVAEFMFNDPEALIRVDMS
;
A
#
# COMPACT_ATOMS: atom_id res chain seq x y z
N ARG A 1 -37.75 -11.67 -12.73
CA ARG A 1 -38.71 -12.67 -13.28
C ARG A 1 -40.15 -12.13 -13.43
N GLU A 2 -40.48 -10.92 -12.95
CA GLU A 2 -41.85 -10.36 -13.05
C GLU A 2 -42.06 -9.32 -14.18
N ALA A 3 -41.00 -8.66 -14.67
CA ALA A 3 -41.13 -7.64 -15.72
C ALA A 3 -41.54 -8.18 -17.11
N LEU A 4 -41.34 -9.48 -17.37
CA LEU A 4 -41.55 -10.11 -18.69
C LEU A 4 -42.95 -10.74 -18.87
N LYS A 5 -43.85 -10.63 -17.89
CA LYS A 5 -45.21 -11.22 -18.00
C LYS A 5 -46.24 -10.30 -18.66
N LYS A 6 -45.94 -9.00 -18.87
CA LYS A 6 -46.91 -8.00 -19.34
C LYS A 6 -46.88 -7.64 -20.83
N GLU A 7 -45.89 -8.09 -21.60
CA GLU A 7 -45.85 -7.84 -23.05
C GLU A 7 -46.26 -9.12 -23.81
N LYS A 8 -47.56 -9.22 -24.12
CA LYS A 8 -48.12 -10.20 -25.04
C LYS A 8 -48.48 -9.48 -26.33
N GLU A 9 -47.60 -9.43 -27.32
CA GLU A 9 -48.01 -9.13 -28.70
C GLU A 9 -46.99 -9.69 -29.70
N THR A 10 -47.48 -10.38 -30.74
CA THR A 10 -46.76 -11.08 -31.84
C THR A 10 -45.96 -12.39 -31.55
N SER A 11 -46.16 -13.37 -32.44
CA SER A 11 -45.52 -14.70 -32.46
C SER A 11 -43.99 -14.62 -32.57
N GLU A 12 -43.49 -13.64 -33.34
CA GLU A 12 -42.06 -13.41 -33.57
C GLU A 12 -41.34 -12.89 -32.31
N GLN A 13 -41.98 -11.99 -31.55
CA GLN A 13 -41.44 -11.51 -30.27
C GLN A 13 -41.36 -12.63 -29.21
N LYS A 14 -42.33 -13.55 -29.18
CA LYS A 14 -42.26 -14.74 -28.29
C LYS A 14 -41.09 -15.66 -28.63
N LYS A 15 -40.75 -15.80 -29.91
CA LYS A 15 -39.60 -16.61 -30.37
C LYS A 15 -38.28 -15.93 -29.96
N HIS A 16 -38.15 -14.63 -30.20
CA HIS A 16 -36.99 -13.82 -29.81
C HIS A 16 -36.77 -13.78 -28.28
N ILE A 17 -37.84 -13.65 -27.48
CA ILE A 17 -37.75 -13.73 -26.01
C ILE A 17 -37.31 -15.12 -25.56
N LYS A 18 -37.79 -16.18 -26.21
CA LYS A 18 -37.42 -17.57 -25.87
C LYS A 18 -35.97 -17.88 -26.21
N ASP A 19 -35.45 -17.34 -27.31
CA ASP A 19 -34.05 -17.51 -27.69
C ASP A 19 -33.13 -16.70 -26.76
N ARG A 20 -33.50 -15.46 -26.42
CA ARG A 20 -32.77 -14.65 -25.42
C ARG A 20 -32.80 -15.24 -24.01
N LEU A 21 -33.90 -15.90 -23.62
CA LEU A 21 -33.97 -16.65 -22.36
C LEU A 21 -33.05 -17.87 -22.34
N LYS A 22 -32.82 -18.52 -23.50
CA LYS A 22 -31.86 -19.61 -23.61
C LYS A 22 -30.43 -19.10 -23.53
N GLU A 23 -30.11 -18.00 -24.21
CA GLU A 23 -28.80 -17.34 -24.12
C GLU A 23 -28.49 -16.94 -22.67
N ILE A 24 -29.42 -16.24 -21.99
CA ILE A 24 -29.25 -15.86 -20.59
C ILE A 24 -29.11 -17.10 -19.69
N ALA A 25 -29.87 -18.17 -19.94
CA ALA A 25 -29.76 -19.40 -19.16
C ALA A 25 -28.39 -20.08 -19.36
N TYR A 26 -27.84 -20.02 -20.58
CA TYR A 26 -26.51 -20.49 -20.91
C TYR A 26 -25.43 -19.64 -20.21
N GLU A 27 -25.50 -18.31 -20.30
CA GLU A 27 -24.60 -17.38 -19.60
C GLU A 27 -24.64 -17.56 -18.08
N ILE A 28 -25.82 -17.75 -17.50
CA ILE A 28 -25.96 -18.06 -16.06
C ILE A 28 -25.28 -19.40 -15.72
N GLY A 29 -25.38 -20.39 -16.60
CA GLY A 29 -24.71 -21.68 -16.46
C GLY A 29 -23.18 -21.50 -16.42
N GLU A 30 -22.63 -20.82 -17.42
CA GLU A 30 -21.20 -20.52 -17.50
C GLU A 30 -20.72 -19.72 -16.28
N LEU A 31 -21.43 -18.65 -15.90
CA LEU A 31 -21.06 -17.84 -14.74
C LEU A 31 -21.10 -18.65 -13.43
N ARG A 32 -22.06 -19.57 -13.27
CA ARG A 32 -22.13 -20.44 -12.09
C ARG A 32 -20.96 -21.41 -12.03
N GLU A 33 -20.59 -21.99 -13.16
CA GLU A 33 -19.43 -22.88 -13.24
C GLU A 33 -18.14 -22.12 -12.91
N MET A 34 -17.97 -20.92 -13.48
CA MET A 34 -16.84 -20.05 -13.16
C MET A 34 -16.81 -19.66 -11.67
N THR A 35 -17.97 -19.33 -11.09
CA THR A 35 -18.08 -18.95 -9.67
C THR A 35 -17.73 -20.13 -8.77
N SER A 36 -18.29 -21.31 -9.02
CA SER A 36 -17.98 -22.53 -8.25
C SER A 36 -16.49 -22.89 -8.30
N ALA A 37 -15.87 -22.75 -9.48
CA ALA A 37 -14.44 -22.96 -9.65
C ALA A 37 -13.59 -21.95 -8.85
N LEU A 38 -14.02 -20.70 -8.76
CA LEU A 38 -13.36 -19.66 -7.96
C LEU A 38 -13.57 -19.88 -6.46
N GLU A 39 -14.77 -20.23 -6.03
CA GLU A 39 -15.08 -20.53 -4.62
C GLU A 39 -14.27 -21.71 -4.10
N THR A 40 -14.16 -22.79 -4.89
CA THR A 40 -13.35 -23.96 -4.51
C THR A 40 -11.88 -23.57 -4.32
N LYS A 41 -11.33 -22.75 -5.23
CA LYS A 41 -9.96 -22.24 -5.10
C LYS A 41 -9.79 -21.34 -3.89
N TRP A 42 -10.74 -20.43 -3.66
CA TRP A 42 -10.71 -19.52 -2.52
C TRP A 42 -10.77 -20.27 -1.19
N ASN A 43 -11.62 -21.29 -1.08
CA ASN A 43 -11.70 -22.15 0.11
C ASN A 43 -10.38 -22.88 0.35
N ASN A 44 -9.78 -23.47 -0.69
CA ASN A 44 -8.49 -24.15 -0.59
C ASN A 44 -7.36 -23.18 -0.17
N GLU A 45 -7.33 -21.97 -0.72
CA GLU A 45 -6.37 -20.94 -0.31
C GLU A 45 -6.59 -20.53 1.14
N LYS A 46 -7.84 -20.28 1.54
CA LYS A 46 -8.21 -19.88 2.91
C LYS A 46 -7.86 -20.95 3.94
N GLU A 47 -8.11 -22.22 3.64
CA GLU A 47 -7.76 -23.34 4.53
C GLU A 47 -6.25 -23.45 4.69
N ALA A 48 -5.49 -23.41 3.60
CA ALA A 48 -4.03 -23.44 3.64
C ALA A 48 -3.44 -22.26 4.44
N LEU A 49 -4.01 -21.06 4.27
CA LEU A 49 -3.63 -19.88 5.05
C LEU A 49 -3.98 -20.03 6.53
N GLY A 50 -5.16 -20.59 6.84
CA GLY A 50 -5.58 -20.87 8.21
C GLY A 50 -4.64 -21.85 8.92
N GLU A 51 -4.17 -22.90 8.23
CA GLU A 51 -3.16 -23.82 8.76
C GLU A 51 -1.82 -23.12 9.01
N ILE A 52 -1.33 -22.35 8.03
CA ILE A 52 -0.08 -21.59 8.18
C ILE A 52 -0.17 -20.58 9.35
N GLY A 53 -1.33 -19.94 9.51
CA GLY A 53 -1.58 -19.01 10.62
C GLY A 53 -1.57 -19.71 11.98
N LYS A 54 -2.10 -20.93 12.08
CA LYS A 54 -2.03 -21.75 13.30
C LYS A 54 -0.59 -22.14 13.61
N ASP A 55 0.16 -22.66 12.64
CA ASP A 55 1.56 -23.04 12.84
C ASP A 55 2.42 -21.84 13.26
N LYS A 56 2.21 -20.67 12.63
CA LYS A 56 2.89 -19.43 13.04
C LYS A 56 2.59 -19.04 14.49
N LYS A 57 1.34 -19.20 14.92
CA LYS A 57 0.94 -18.90 16.31
C LYS A 57 1.58 -19.87 17.28
N GLU A 58 1.57 -21.15 16.97
CA GLU A 58 2.21 -22.21 17.77
C GLU A 58 3.72 -22.00 17.88
N LEU A 59 4.37 -21.59 16.78
CA LEU A 59 5.79 -21.23 16.76
C LEU A 59 6.13 -20.11 17.74
N GLU A 60 5.32 -19.04 17.75
CA GLU A 60 5.52 -17.91 18.67
C GLU A 60 5.24 -18.31 20.12
N GLU A 61 4.24 -19.16 20.37
CA GLU A 61 3.97 -19.74 21.70
C GLU A 61 5.16 -20.59 22.20
N LEU A 62 5.72 -21.44 21.35
CA LEU A 62 6.91 -22.25 21.66
C LEU A 62 8.16 -21.38 21.92
N ARG A 63 8.35 -20.30 21.16
CA ARG A 63 9.45 -19.34 21.39
C ARG A 63 9.33 -18.69 22.77
N LEU A 64 8.14 -18.21 23.12
CA LEU A 64 7.86 -17.65 24.45
C LEU A 64 8.03 -18.70 25.56
N GLU A 65 7.63 -19.95 25.31
CA GLU A 65 7.79 -21.04 26.27
C GLU A 65 9.26 -21.40 26.49
N ALA A 66 10.08 -21.42 25.43
CA ALA A 66 11.52 -21.62 25.52
C ALA A 66 12.20 -20.52 26.36
N ASP A 67 11.88 -19.26 26.08
CA ASP A 67 12.42 -18.12 26.85
C ASP A 67 11.98 -18.18 28.33
N SER A 68 10.73 -18.58 28.59
CA SER A 68 10.22 -18.80 29.94
C SER A 68 10.89 -19.97 30.68
N ALA A 69 11.22 -21.05 29.96
CA ALA A 69 11.94 -22.20 30.53
C ALA A 69 13.38 -21.81 30.89
N GLU A 70 14.06 -21.04 30.05
CA GLU A 70 15.39 -20.50 30.35
C GLU A 70 15.38 -19.56 31.56
N ALA A 71 14.39 -18.66 31.64
CA ALA A 71 14.23 -17.77 32.79
C ALA A 71 14.02 -18.52 34.11
N ARG A 72 13.45 -19.73 34.06
CA ARG A 72 13.24 -20.63 35.21
C ARG A 72 14.41 -21.61 35.43
N ALA A 73 15.49 -21.49 34.66
CA ALA A 73 16.64 -22.41 34.64
C ALA A 73 16.29 -23.88 34.29
N ASP A 74 15.16 -24.11 33.62
CA ASP A 74 14.79 -25.41 33.05
C ASP A 74 15.43 -25.56 31.66
N LEU A 75 16.74 -25.81 31.66
CA LEU A 75 17.55 -25.87 30.44
C LEU A 75 17.21 -27.09 29.58
N THR A 76 16.72 -28.17 30.17
CA THR A 76 16.33 -29.38 29.42
C THR A 76 15.14 -29.09 28.54
N LYS A 77 14.08 -28.50 29.11
CA LYS A 77 12.88 -28.12 28.36
C LYS A 77 13.16 -27.03 27.33
N ALA A 78 13.99 -26.05 27.67
CA ALA A 78 14.41 -25.01 26.73
C ALA A 78 15.16 -25.60 25.52
N ALA A 79 16.07 -26.55 25.74
CA ALA A 79 16.83 -27.20 24.68
C ALA A 79 15.95 -28.06 23.78
N GLU A 80 15.01 -28.82 24.33
CA GLU A 80 14.02 -29.60 23.57
C GLU A 80 13.21 -28.69 22.64
N ILE A 81 12.71 -27.57 23.17
CA ILE A 81 11.90 -26.65 22.37
C ILE A 81 12.75 -25.98 21.27
N ARG A 82 13.93 -25.47 21.63
CA ARG A 82 14.79 -24.73 20.67
C ARG A 82 15.37 -25.60 19.57
N TYR A 83 15.73 -26.85 19.87
CA TYR A 83 16.51 -27.69 18.95
C TYR A 83 15.71 -28.84 18.32
N ASP A 84 14.53 -29.18 18.82
CA ASP A 84 13.69 -30.24 18.26
C ASP A 84 12.33 -29.71 17.75
N THR A 85 11.52 -29.11 18.63
CA THR A 85 10.15 -28.73 18.27
C THR A 85 10.10 -27.50 17.36
N ILE A 86 10.87 -26.45 17.62
CA ILE A 86 10.91 -25.26 16.76
C ILE A 86 11.42 -25.62 15.35
N PRO A 87 12.57 -26.30 15.17
CA PRO A 87 13.07 -26.64 13.84
C PRO A 87 12.14 -27.56 13.04
N SER A 88 11.45 -28.51 13.70
CA SER A 88 10.47 -29.37 13.03
C SER A 88 9.26 -28.56 12.55
N LEU A 89 8.72 -27.68 13.39
CA LEU A 89 7.60 -26.81 13.02
C LEU A 89 7.98 -25.80 11.93
N GLU A 90 9.19 -25.23 11.96
CA GLU A 90 9.71 -24.33 10.91
C GLU A 90 9.82 -25.04 9.56
N LYS A 91 10.28 -26.30 9.57
CA LYS A 91 10.36 -27.13 8.35
C LYS A 91 8.98 -27.40 7.78
N ASP A 92 8.01 -27.76 8.62
CA ASP A 92 6.63 -28.01 8.20
C ASP A 92 5.99 -26.74 7.63
N LEU A 93 6.19 -25.60 8.30
CA LEU A 93 5.75 -24.28 7.85
C LEU A 93 6.36 -23.95 6.47
N GLU A 94 7.65 -24.21 6.26
CA GLU A 94 8.30 -24.00 4.97
C GLU A 94 7.68 -24.88 3.86
N THR A 95 7.34 -26.13 4.16
CA THR A 95 6.68 -27.01 3.17
C THR A 95 5.27 -26.52 2.82
N LYS A 96 4.49 -26.05 3.79
CA LYS A 96 3.15 -25.47 3.58
C LYS A 96 3.23 -24.17 2.78
N LEU A 97 4.20 -23.30 3.07
CA LEU A 97 4.45 -22.08 2.29
C LEU A 97 4.84 -22.40 0.83
N LYS A 98 5.70 -23.41 0.60
CA LYS A 98 6.05 -23.87 -0.76
C LYS A 98 4.82 -24.41 -1.50
N ARG A 99 3.93 -25.14 -0.81
CA ARG A 99 2.67 -25.64 -1.38
C ARG A 99 1.72 -24.50 -1.73
N LEU A 100 1.57 -23.51 -0.86
CA LEU A 100 0.77 -22.31 -1.10
C LEU A 100 1.29 -21.51 -2.30
N LYS A 101 2.61 -21.28 -2.40
CA LYS A 101 3.21 -20.59 -3.55
C LYS A 101 2.92 -21.31 -4.87
N LYS A 102 2.93 -22.65 -4.89
CA LYS A 102 2.55 -23.44 -6.07
C LYS A 102 1.08 -23.28 -6.43
N LEU A 103 0.18 -23.22 -5.44
CA LEU A 103 -1.25 -22.99 -5.65
C LEU A 103 -1.53 -21.58 -6.19
N GLN A 104 -0.81 -20.58 -5.70
CA GLN A 104 -1.01 -19.16 -6.08
C GLN A 104 -0.37 -18.76 -7.43
N HIS A 105 0.48 -19.61 -8.04
CA HIS A 105 1.26 -19.23 -9.22
C HIS A 105 0.43 -18.86 -10.47
N ARG A 106 -0.80 -19.39 -10.61
CA ARG A 106 -1.65 -19.11 -11.78
C ARG A 106 -2.65 -17.98 -11.58
N ARG A 107 -3.09 -17.72 -10.35
CA ARG A 107 -4.01 -16.61 -9.98
C ARG A 107 -4.16 -16.57 -8.46
N ARG A 108 -3.60 -15.54 -7.80
CA ARG A 108 -3.72 -15.34 -6.35
C ARG A 108 -5.09 -14.70 -6.05
N LEU A 109 -5.94 -15.34 -5.25
CA LEU A 109 -7.23 -14.77 -4.81
C LEU A 109 -7.08 -14.04 -3.47
N LEU A 110 -6.24 -14.57 -2.58
CA LEU A 110 -5.95 -13.99 -1.28
C LEU A 110 -4.52 -13.42 -1.23
N LYS A 111 -4.41 -12.14 -0.87
CA LYS A 111 -3.15 -11.44 -0.61
C LYS A 111 -3.00 -11.23 0.90
N GLU A 112 -2.01 -11.89 1.51
CA GLU A 112 -1.67 -11.69 2.93
C GLU A 112 -0.54 -10.67 3.14
N GLU A 113 0.21 -10.36 2.09
CA GLU A 113 1.33 -9.43 2.18
C GLU A 113 0.80 -8.01 2.08
N VAL A 114 1.03 -7.23 3.14
CA VAL A 114 0.80 -5.80 3.15
C VAL A 114 1.92 -5.15 2.33
N THR A 115 1.57 -4.52 1.22
CA THR A 115 2.52 -3.77 0.38
C THR A 115 2.52 -2.29 0.72
N GLU A 116 3.54 -1.56 0.25
CA GLU A 116 3.62 -0.09 0.38
C GLU A 116 2.34 0.60 -0.11
N GLU A 117 1.73 0.10 -1.18
CA GLU A 117 0.46 0.59 -1.71
C GLU A 117 -0.71 0.46 -0.72
N ASP A 118 -0.75 -0.64 0.05
CA ASP A 118 -1.82 -0.91 1.02
C ASP A 118 -1.69 0.04 2.22
N ILE A 119 -0.46 0.29 2.66
CA ILE A 119 -0.15 1.26 3.72
C ILE A 119 -0.47 2.68 3.23
N ALA A 120 -0.02 3.04 2.03
CA ALA A 120 -0.25 4.35 1.45
C ALA A 120 -1.75 4.65 1.27
N LEU A 121 -2.57 3.65 0.94
CA LEU A 121 -4.02 3.81 0.86
C LEU A 121 -4.64 4.20 2.20
N GLU A 122 -4.22 3.56 3.30
CA GLU A 122 -4.78 3.84 4.61
C GLU A 122 -4.28 5.19 5.16
N VAL A 123 -2.99 5.50 4.98
CA VAL A 123 -2.44 6.82 5.34
C VAL A 123 -3.10 7.93 4.51
N SER A 124 -3.37 7.68 3.22
CA SER A 124 -4.10 8.61 2.35
C SER A 124 -5.51 8.89 2.86
N ARG A 125 -6.23 7.88 3.35
CA ARG A 125 -7.56 8.07 3.97
C ARG A 125 -7.52 8.96 5.21
N TRP A 126 -6.47 8.85 6.03
CA TRP A 126 -6.34 9.66 7.25
C TRP A 126 -5.86 11.08 6.98
N THR A 127 -4.92 11.23 6.03
CA THR A 127 -4.23 12.50 5.76
C THR A 127 -4.85 13.30 4.62
N GLY A 128 -5.66 12.68 3.77
CA GLY A 128 -6.18 13.27 2.52
C GLY A 128 -5.14 13.41 1.40
N ILE A 129 -3.88 13.03 1.62
CA ILE A 129 -2.82 13.12 0.62
C ILE A 129 -2.98 11.98 -0.40
N PRO A 130 -3.01 12.24 -1.72
CA PRO A 130 -3.18 11.19 -2.73
C PRO A 130 -2.06 10.15 -2.71
N VAL A 131 -2.43 8.86 -2.85
CA VAL A 131 -1.48 7.73 -2.92
C VAL A 131 -0.41 7.92 -3.99
N SER A 132 -0.78 8.49 -5.14
CA SER A 132 0.16 8.78 -6.23
C SER A 132 1.28 9.74 -5.83
N ARG A 133 1.02 10.67 -4.91
CA ARG A 133 2.03 11.59 -4.36
C ARG A 133 2.90 10.95 -3.27
N MET A 134 2.40 9.90 -2.60
CA MET A 134 3.13 9.16 -1.58
C MET A 134 4.08 8.13 -2.16
N LEU A 135 3.65 7.45 -3.22
CA LEU A 135 4.45 6.43 -3.92
C LEU A 135 5.43 7.03 -4.95
N GLU A 136 5.42 8.34 -5.16
CA GLU A 136 6.38 8.99 -6.05
C GLU A 136 7.80 8.87 -5.49
N ALA A 137 8.71 8.33 -6.29
CA ALA A 137 10.12 8.24 -5.92
C ALA A 137 10.68 9.64 -5.64
N GLU A 138 11.26 9.83 -4.47
CA GLU A 138 11.76 11.14 -4.01
C GLU A 138 12.74 11.78 -5.00
N VAL A 139 13.57 10.96 -5.67
CA VAL A 139 14.49 11.42 -6.72
C VAL A 139 13.75 12.02 -7.92
N GLN A 140 12.66 11.38 -8.38
CA GLN A 140 11.85 11.87 -9.51
C GLN A 140 11.04 13.11 -9.14
N LYS A 141 10.61 13.19 -7.88
CA LYS A 141 9.97 14.38 -7.33
C LYS A 141 10.95 15.56 -7.33
N LEU A 142 12.12 15.37 -6.72
CA LEU A 142 13.14 16.42 -6.56
C LEU A 142 13.77 16.88 -7.88
N SER A 143 13.82 16.03 -8.91
CA SER A 143 14.33 16.46 -10.22
C SER A 143 13.49 17.58 -10.84
N ARG A 144 12.18 17.61 -10.53
CA ARG A 144 11.19 18.58 -11.04
C ARG A 144 10.91 19.75 -10.10
N ILE A 145 11.61 19.86 -8.97
CA ILE A 145 11.35 20.89 -7.95
C ILE A 145 11.33 22.32 -8.50
N GLU A 146 12.25 22.66 -9.41
CA GLU A 146 12.32 24.01 -9.97
C GLU A 146 11.12 24.31 -10.87
N GLU A 147 10.70 23.34 -11.67
CA GLU A 147 9.52 23.45 -12.54
C GLU A 147 8.25 23.59 -11.71
N GLU A 148 8.09 22.77 -10.67
CA GLU A 148 6.92 22.82 -9.78
C GLU A 148 6.84 24.15 -9.01
N LEU A 149 7.96 24.67 -8.51
CA LEU A 149 7.99 25.96 -7.82
C LEU A 149 7.66 27.13 -8.77
N LYS A 150 8.13 27.09 -10.02
CA LYS A 150 7.84 28.13 -11.05
C LYS A 150 6.38 28.19 -11.47
N LYS A 151 5.62 27.09 -11.35
CA LYS A 151 4.18 27.10 -11.63
C LYS A 151 3.42 28.06 -10.71
N ARG A 152 3.93 28.29 -9.50
CA ARG A 152 3.27 29.09 -8.47
C ARG A 152 3.97 30.41 -8.19
N VAL A 153 5.29 30.43 -8.28
CA VAL A 153 6.12 31.63 -8.06
C VAL A 153 6.57 32.16 -9.41
N ILE A 154 6.00 33.30 -9.80
CA ILE A 154 6.36 33.98 -11.06
C ILE A 154 7.67 34.76 -10.85
N GLY A 155 8.68 34.45 -11.64
CA GLY A 155 10.01 35.05 -11.52
C GLY A 155 10.83 34.45 -10.39
N GLN A 156 11.76 35.22 -9.82
CA GLN A 156 12.65 34.78 -8.72
C GLN A 156 13.49 33.53 -9.05
N GLU A 157 13.86 33.35 -10.32
CA GLU A 157 14.62 32.20 -10.85
C GLU A 157 15.85 31.84 -10.02
N GLN A 158 16.62 32.86 -9.61
CA GLN A 158 17.81 32.67 -8.79
C GLN A 158 17.46 32.09 -7.40
N ALA A 159 16.41 32.60 -6.75
CA ALA A 159 16.00 32.13 -5.43
C ALA A 159 15.48 30.68 -5.52
N ILE A 160 14.67 30.38 -6.53
CA ILE A 160 14.15 29.03 -6.78
C ILE A 160 15.31 28.05 -6.99
N SER A 161 16.29 28.38 -7.83
CA SER A 161 17.44 27.52 -8.10
C SER A 161 18.30 27.29 -6.86
N LEU A 162 18.54 28.34 -6.04
CA LEU A 162 19.32 28.21 -4.80
C LEU A 162 18.64 27.29 -3.78
N ILE A 163 17.33 27.43 -3.61
CA ILE A 163 16.54 26.59 -2.71
C ILE A 163 16.51 25.15 -3.21
N ALA A 164 16.22 24.95 -4.49
CA ALA A 164 16.21 23.64 -5.13
C ALA A 164 17.54 22.90 -4.94
N ASN A 165 18.65 23.57 -5.19
CA ASN A 165 19.98 23.00 -5.02
C ASN A 165 20.31 22.65 -3.56
N ALA A 166 19.91 23.50 -2.60
CA ALA A 166 20.10 23.20 -1.19
C ALA A 166 19.29 21.99 -0.73
N ILE A 167 18.02 21.90 -1.13
CA ILE A 167 17.14 20.76 -0.83
C ILE A 167 17.70 19.46 -1.46
N LYS A 168 18.07 19.50 -2.75
CA LYS A 168 18.67 18.35 -3.46
C LYS A 168 19.94 17.86 -2.74
N ARG A 169 20.83 18.77 -2.32
CA ARG A 169 22.04 18.41 -1.56
C ARG A 169 21.74 17.77 -0.20
N SER A 170 20.77 18.31 0.53
CA SER A 170 20.37 17.75 1.82
C SER A 170 19.79 16.35 1.66
N ARG A 171 18.89 16.14 0.70
CA ARG A 171 18.28 14.82 0.43
C ARG A 171 19.24 13.79 -0.15
N ALA A 172 20.30 14.24 -0.83
CA ALA A 172 21.40 13.39 -1.26
C ALA A 172 22.37 13.00 -0.14
N GLY A 173 22.15 13.45 1.11
CA GLY A 173 23.03 13.14 2.24
C GLY A 173 24.39 13.87 2.20
N ILE A 174 24.53 14.89 1.36
CA ILE A 174 25.76 15.69 1.24
C ILE A 174 25.86 16.72 2.39
N ALA A 175 24.72 17.14 2.94
CA ALA A 175 24.66 18.06 4.06
C ALA A 175 24.79 17.34 5.41
N ASP A 176 25.25 18.06 6.43
CA ASP A 176 25.30 17.56 7.82
C ASP A 176 23.90 17.15 8.31
N PRO A 177 23.71 15.90 8.78
CA PRO A 177 22.42 15.42 9.26
C PRO A 177 21.90 16.16 10.51
N ASN A 178 22.76 16.85 11.26
CA ASN A 178 22.37 17.62 12.45
C ASN A 178 21.91 19.04 12.12
N ARG A 179 21.80 19.40 10.83
CA ARG A 179 21.37 20.73 10.38
C ARG A 179 20.02 20.66 9.64
N PRO A 180 19.25 21.76 9.62
CA PRO A 180 18.03 21.83 8.81
C PRO A 180 18.30 21.55 7.33
N ILE A 181 17.29 21.03 6.62
CA ILE A 181 17.34 20.75 5.16
C ILE A 181 17.84 21.96 4.36
N GLY A 182 17.46 23.15 4.79
CA GLY A 182 17.99 24.40 4.28
C GLY A 182 17.67 25.54 5.24
N SER A 183 18.56 26.53 5.29
CA SER A 183 18.37 27.78 6.01
C SER A 183 18.55 28.92 5.03
N PHE A 184 17.51 29.71 4.83
CA PHE A 184 17.48 30.75 3.81
C PHE A 184 17.11 32.10 4.42
N LEU A 185 17.76 33.16 3.94
CA LEU A 185 17.42 34.54 4.26
C LEU A 185 16.92 35.24 3.00
N PHE A 186 15.64 35.61 2.97
CA PHE A 186 15.03 36.26 1.82
C PHE A 186 15.10 37.79 1.91
N LEU A 187 16.01 38.37 1.13
CA LEU A 187 16.19 39.82 1.01
C LEU A 187 15.38 40.38 -0.17
N GLY A 188 14.85 41.60 -0.04
CA GLY A 188 14.06 42.27 -1.08
C GLY A 188 12.82 43.01 -0.57
N PRO A 189 12.03 43.63 -1.46
CA PRO A 189 10.83 44.40 -1.09
C PRO A 189 9.71 43.51 -0.54
N THR A 190 8.72 44.12 0.10
CA THR A 190 7.46 43.45 0.46
C THR A 190 6.63 43.16 -0.78
N GLY A 191 5.85 42.07 -0.75
CA GLY A 191 4.92 41.73 -1.83
C GLY A 191 5.53 41.05 -3.07
N VAL A 192 6.84 40.82 -3.12
CA VAL A 192 7.53 40.19 -4.28
C VAL A 192 7.48 38.66 -4.32
N GLY A 193 6.72 38.03 -3.43
CA GLY A 193 6.53 36.58 -3.42
C GLY A 193 7.41 35.78 -2.44
N LYS A 194 8.11 36.41 -1.49
CA LYS A 194 8.94 35.70 -0.48
C LYS A 194 8.13 34.69 0.36
N THR A 195 6.97 35.11 0.84
CA THR A 195 6.06 34.25 1.62
C THR A 195 5.46 33.16 0.74
N GLU A 196 5.14 33.49 -0.51
CA GLU A 196 4.55 32.52 -1.44
C GLU A 196 5.56 31.44 -1.85
N LEU A 197 6.84 31.81 -2.03
CA LEU A 197 7.91 30.85 -2.25
C LEU A 197 8.09 29.91 -1.04
N SER A 198 7.96 30.44 0.18
CA SER A 198 8.02 29.61 1.40
C SER A 198 6.86 28.60 1.45
N ARG A 199 5.65 29.04 1.10
CA ARG A 199 4.46 28.17 1.03
C ARG A 199 4.57 27.15 -0.08
N ALA A 200 5.05 27.54 -1.27
CA ALA A 200 5.26 26.64 -2.40
C ALA A 200 6.30 25.55 -2.07
N VAL A 201 7.38 25.91 -1.37
CA VAL A 201 8.38 24.95 -0.90
C VAL A 201 7.79 24.01 0.16
N ALA A 202 7.00 24.52 1.11
CA ALA A 202 6.35 23.69 2.12
C ALA A 202 5.40 22.66 1.49
N GLU A 203 4.52 23.11 0.59
CA GLU A 203 3.58 22.22 -0.11
C GLU A 203 4.33 21.21 -0.99
N PHE A 204 5.36 21.62 -1.72
CA PHE A 204 6.15 20.70 -2.52
C PHE A 204 6.85 19.65 -1.65
N MET A 205 7.48 20.06 -0.55
CA MET A 205 8.26 19.14 0.30
C MET A 205 7.38 18.19 1.10
N PHE A 206 6.31 18.69 1.69
CA PHE A 206 5.51 17.96 2.68
C PHE A 206 4.15 17.50 2.15
N ASN A 207 3.83 17.82 0.89
CA ASN A 207 2.52 17.57 0.27
C ASN A 207 1.36 18.21 1.06
N ASP A 208 1.65 19.23 1.87
CA ASP A 208 0.69 19.89 2.75
C ASP A 208 0.97 21.40 2.80
N PRO A 209 0.02 22.27 2.38
CA PRO A 209 0.18 23.71 2.48
C PRO A 209 0.15 24.24 3.92
N GLU A 210 -0.42 23.49 4.87
CA GLU A 210 -0.49 23.85 6.29
C GLU A 210 0.80 23.50 7.04
N ALA A 211 1.75 22.78 6.40
CA ALA A 211 3.06 22.46 6.96
C ALA A 211 4.01 23.68 7.10
N LEU A 212 3.49 24.90 6.97
CA LEU A 212 4.24 26.15 7.14
C LEU A 212 3.98 26.76 8.53
N ILE A 213 4.96 26.65 9.42
CA ILE A 213 4.94 27.37 10.69
C ILE A 213 5.39 28.82 10.46
N ARG A 214 4.52 29.79 10.75
CA ARG A 214 4.82 31.22 10.66
C ARG A 214 5.01 31.82 12.05
N VAL A 215 6.18 32.39 12.29
CA VAL A 215 6.48 33.19 13.48
C VAL A 215 6.59 34.65 13.04
N ASP A 216 5.78 35.52 13.62
CA ASP A 216 5.88 36.97 13.41
C ASP A 216 6.93 37.54 14.37
N MET A 217 7.88 38.28 13.82
CA MET A 217 9.04 38.84 14.53
C MET A 217 8.97 40.37 14.61
N SER A 218 7.75 40.93 14.56
CA SER A 218 7.47 42.37 14.64
C SER A 218 7.77 42.98 16.01
#